data_AF-A0A1A8NTM2-F1
#
_entry.id   AF-A0A1A8NTM2-F1
#
_cell.length_a   1.000
_cell.length_b   1.000
_cell.length_c   1.000
_cell.angle_alpha   90.00
_cell.angle_beta   90.00
_cell.angle_gamma   90.00
#
_symmetry.space_group_name_H-M   'P 1'
#
loop_
_entity.id
_entity.type
_entity.pdbx_description
1 polymer ?
#
loop_
_entity_poly.entity_id
_entity_poly.type
_entity_poly.pdbx_seq_one_letter_code
_entity_poly.pdbx_strand_id
1 'polypeptide(L)'
;KAELAINDDTPKESSILADTLAAAEWVKGTLFEGMVKVPSVLSMDEEEQQEVLEAVRSWNEDHDYDSPAEHLTFAFENKNDYDKFCSFIIDEKNLKVFSRFEVQD
;
A
#
# COMPACT_ATOMS: atom_id res chain seq x y z
N LYS A 1 32.16 22.31 21.51
CA LYS A 1 32.10 20.83 21.49
C LYS A 1 30.78 20.45 20.85
N ALA A 2 30.84 19.48 19.94
CA ALA A 2 29.95 19.27 18.79
C ALA A 2 28.43 19.27 19.08
N GLU A 3 27.70 19.92 18.18
CA GLU A 3 26.26 19.72 17.93
C GLU A 3 26.07 18.32 17.34
N LEU A 4 25.31 17.46 18.03
CA LEU A 4 24.84 16.21 17.44
C LEU A 4 23.72 16.56 16.47
N ALA A 5 24.07 16.69 15.18
CA ALA A 5 23.14 16.44 14.11
C ALA A 5 22.78 14.95 14.21
N ILE A 6 21.62 14.67 14.79
CA ILE A 6 20.92 13.39 14.57
C ILE A 6 20.39 13.45 13.15
N ASN A 7 21.24 13.03 12.21
CA ASN A 7 20.80 12.61 10.89
C ASN A 7 19.88 11.41 11.10
N ASP A 8 18.58 11.71 11.18
CA ASP A 8 17.45 10.78 11.12
C ASP A 8 17.41 10.18 9.70
N ASP A 9 18.45 9.42 9.36
CA ASP A 9 18.50 8.53 8.19
C ASP A 9 18.14 7.10 8.63
N THR A 10 17.37 6.98 9.70
CA THR A 10 16.63 5.76 9.97
C THR A 10 15.62 5.65 8.83
N PRO A 11 15.59 4.59 8.00
CA PRO A 11 14.44 4.36 7.17
C PRO A 11 13.29 4.28 8.15
N LYS A 12 12.44 5.32 8.18
CA LYS A 12 11.21 5.31 8.97
C LYS A 12 10.59 3.97 8.64
N GLU A 13 10.47 3.08 9.62
CA GLU A 13 9.65 1.89 9.44
C GLU A 13 8.23 2.43 9.28
N SER A 14 7.91 2.86 8.07
CA SER A 14 6.58 3.30 7.72
C SER A 14 5.70 2.08 7.87
N SER A 15 4.72 2.20 8.76
CA SER A 15 3.67 1.19 8.85
C SER A 15 3.06 1.04 7.45
N ILE A 16 2.79 -0.19 7.04
CA ILE A 16 2.14 -0.51 5.76
C ILE A 16 0.88 0.36 5.58
N LEU A 17 0.15 0.62 6.67
CA LEU A 17 -1.02 1.50 6.66
C LEU A 17 -0.68 2.96 6.31
N ALA A 18 0.43 3.49 6.81
CA ALA A 18 0.87 4.86 6.51
C ALA A 18 1.28 4.99 5.04
N ASP A 19 1.99 3.99 4.52
CA ASP A 19 2.37 3.92 3.11
C ASP A 19 1.15 3.77 2.21
N THR A 20 0.19 2.95 2.63
CA THR A 20 -1.09 2.74 1.95
C THR A 20 -1.91 4.03 1.89
N LEU A 21 -1.97 4.78 2.99
CA LEU A 21 -2.63 6.08 3.04
C LEU A 21 -1.95 7.09 2.11
N ALA A 22 -0.62 7.18 2.14
CA ALA A 22 0.14 8.07 1.27
C ALA A 22 -0.07 7.75 -0.22
N ALA A 23 -0.08 6.46 -0.57
CA ALA A 23 -0.38 6.01 -1.93
C ALA A 23 -1.82 6.35 -2.34
N ALA A 24 -2.79 6.21 -1.44
CA ALA A 24 -4.18 6.56 -1.72
C ALA A 24 -4.38 8.06 -1.96
N GLU A 25 -3.67 8.91 -1.21
CA GLU A 25 -3.68 10.36 -1.46
C GLU A 25 -3.11 10.70 -2.84
N TRP A 26 -2.06 10.00 -3.28
CA TRP A 26 -1.55 10.16 -4.65
C TRP A 26 -2.54 9.68 -5.70
N VAL A 27 -3.21 8.53 -5.47
CA VAL A 27 -4.25 7.99 -6.36
C VAL A 27 -5.39 9.02 -6.52
N LYS A 28 -5.85 9.66 -5.45
CA LYS A 28 -6.90 10.70 -5.52
C LYS A 28 -6.51 11.89 -6.39
N GLY A 29 -5.22 12.25 -6.42
CA GLY A 29 -4.69 13.36 -7.22
C GLY A 29 -4.29 12.98 -8.65
N THR A 30 -4.39 11.71 -9.02
CA THR A 30 -3.88 11.20 -10.30
C THR A 30 -5.03 10.87 -11.25
N LEU A 31 -4.87 11.26 -12.52
CA LEU A 31 -5.75 10.83 -13.59
C LEU A 31 -5.30 9.45 -14.08
N PHE A 32 -6.22 8.49 -13.99
CA PHE A 32 -6.07 7.11 -14.49
C PHE A 32 -6.97 6.90 -15.71
N GLU A 33 -6.55 6.00 -16.58
CA GLU A 33 -7.30 5.59 -17.78
C GLU A 33 -8.41 4.59 -17.44
N GLY A 34 -8.20 3.74 -16.43
CA GLY A 34 -9.17 2.78 -15.89
C GLY A 34 -9.58 3.07 -14.45
N MET A 35 -10.44 2.21 -13.89
CA MET A 35 -10.80 2.29 -12.48
C MET A 35 -9.66 1.80 -11.60
N VAL A 36 -9.48 2.50 -10.48
CA VAL A 36 -8.59 2.09 -9.39
C VAL A 36 -9.44 1.86 -8.15
N LYS A 37 -9.42 0.63 -7.62
CA LYS A 37 -9.99 0.31 -6.31
C LYS A 37 -8.94 0.60 -5.25
N VAL A 38 -9.29 1.50 -4.34
CA VAL A 38 -8.45 1.79 -3.17
C VAL A 38 -8.66 0.73 -2.09
N PRO A 39 -7.64 0.46 -1.26
CA PRO A 39 -7.71 -0.51 -0.17
C PRO A 39 -8.84 -0.22 0.82
N SER A 40 -9.63 -1.25 1.17
CA SER A 40 -10.75 -1.12 2.10
C SER A 40 -10.32 -0.77 3.52
N VAL A 41 -9.10 -1.15 3.92
CA VAL A 41 -8.52 -0.83 5.23
C VAL A 41 -8.52 0.66 5.53
N LEU A 42 -8.47 1.51 4.51
CA LEU A 42 -8.50 2.97 4.68
C LEU A 42 -9.88 3.51 5.09
N SER A 43 -10.93 2.70 4.93
CA SER A 43 -12.31 3.03 5.33
C SER A 43 -12.76 2.28 6.59
N MET A 44 -11.91 1.39 7.12
CA MET A 44 -12.16 0.62 8.34
C MET A 44 -11.84 1.44 9.59
N ASP A 45 -12.45 1.07 10.72
CA ASP A 45 -12.15 1.65 12.02
C ASP A 45 -10.78 1.20 12.57
N GLU A 46 -10.23 1.89 13.57
CA GLU A 46 -8.88 1.61 14.11
C GLU A 46 -8.72 0.16 14.61
N GLU A 47 -9.77 -0.43 15.19
CA GLU A 47 -9.77 -1.82 15.65
C GLU A 47 -9.65 -2.80 14.47
N GLU A 48 -10.49 -2.63 13.45
CA GLU A 48 -10.48 -3.44 12.23
C GLU A 48 -9.16 -3.30 11.45
N GLN A 49 -8.61 -2.08 11.37
CA GLN A 49 -7.31 -1.83 10.75
C GLN A 49 -6.20 -2.62 11.44
N GLN A 50 -6.21 -2.63 12.77
CA GLN A 50 -5.24 -3.36 13.57
C GLN A 50 -5.37 -4.88 13.34
N GLU A 51 -6.60 -5.41 13.29
CA GLU A 51 -6.86 -6.83 12.98
C GLU A 51 -6.31 -7.21 11.59
N VAL A 52 -6.55 -6.41 10.56
CA VAL A 52 -6.02 -6.64 9.20
C VAL A 52 -4.49 -6.63 9.20
N LEU A 53 -3.87 -5.68 9.90
CA LEU A 53 -2.41 -5.58 9.97
C LEU A 53 -1.78 -6.77 10.71
N GLU A 54 -2.42 -7.25 11.78
CA GLU A 54 -1.98 -8.45 12.50
C GLU A 54 -2.18 -9.71 11.68
N ALA A 55 -3.32 -9.83 11.01
CA ALA A 55 -3.59 -10.92 10.08
C ALA A 55 -2.53 -10.98 8.99
N VAL A 56 -2.18 -9.86 8.35
CA VAL A 56 -1.16 -9.79 7.29
C VAL A 56 0.24 -10.09 7.82
N ARG A 57 0.58 -9.64 9.04
CA ARG A 57 1.87 -9.97 9.66
C ARG A 57 1.99 -11.46 9.98
N SER A 58 0.89 -12.10 10.36
CA SER A 58 0.83 -13.53 10.66
C SER A 58 0.50 -14.38 9.44
N TRP A 59 0.16 -13.76 8.31
CA TRP A 59 -0.27 -14.44 7.10
C TRP A 59 0.91 -15.15 6.45
N ASN A 60 0.70 -16.43 6.15
CA ASN A 60 1.67 -17.26 5.48
C ASN A 60 1.02 -17.70 4.15
N GLU A 61 1.56 -17.21 3.04
CA GLU A 61 0.98 -17.32 1.69
C GLU A 61 0.66 -18.77 1.24
N ASP A 62 1.34 -19.75 1.85
CA ASP A 62 1.20 -21.18 1.53
C ASP A 62 -0.08 -21.85 2.07
N HIS A 63 -0.78 -21.22 3.03
CA HIS A 63 -1.81 -21.91 3.84
C HIS A 63 -3.21 -21.30 3.83
N ASP A 64 -3.39 -20.06 3.37
CA ASP A 64 -4.66 -19.33 3.52
C ASP A 64 -5.27 -18.96 2.16
N TYR A 65 -6.54 -19.36 1.98
CA TYR A 65 -7.32 -19.14 0.76
C TYR A 65 -7.85 -17.71 0.63
N ASP A 66 -7.98 -17.01 1.77
CA ASP A 66 -8.39 -15.62 1.87
C ASP A 66 -7.16 -14.80 2.26
N SER A 67 -6.68 -13.94 1.36
CA SER A 67 -5.50 -13.13 1.64
C SER A 67 -5.93 -11.88 2.41
N PRO A 68 -5.56 -11.72 3.69
CA PRO A 68 -5.85 -10.49 4.41
C PRO A 68 -5.14 -9.27 3.79
N ALA A 69 -4.17 -9.50 2.89
CA ALA A 69 -3.57 -8.46 2.08
C ALA A 69 -4.54 -7.85 1.05
N GLU A 70 -5.65 -8.53 0.69
CA GLU A 70 -6.69 -7.95 -0.18
C GLU A 70 -7.22 -6.62 0.39
N HIS A 71 -7.40 -6.53 1.70
CA HIS A 71 -7.86 -5.29 2.36
C HIS A 71 -6.85 -4.13 2.26
N LEU A 72 -5.58 -4.42 2.01
CA LEU A 72 -4.48 -3.46 1.80
C LEU A 72 -4.13 -3.26 0.32
N THR A 73 -4.77 -3.99 -0.61
CA THR A 73 -4.36 -4.05 -2.01
C THR A 73 -5.06 -2.99 -2.87
N PHE A 74 -4.27 -2.22 -3.60
CA PHE A 74 -4.77 -1.39 -4.71
C PHE A 74 -5.03 -2.28 -5.92
N ALA A 75 -6.23 -2.23 -6.50
CA ALA A 75 -6.55 -3.00 -7.70
C ALA A 75 -6.78 -2.07 -8.89
N PHE A 76 -6.10 -2.36 -10.00
CA PHE A 76 -6.12 -1.56 -11.22
C PHE A 76 -6.73 -2.36 -12.36
N GLU A 77 -7.69 -1.78 -13.08
CA GLU A 77 -8.27 -2.40 -14.28
C GLU A 77 -7.43 -2.20 -15.54
N ASN A 78 -6.52 -1.22 -15.52
CA ASN A 78 -5.66 -0.88 -16.65
C ASN A 78 -4.19 -1.14 -16.28
N LYS A 79 -3.49 -1.85 -17.17
CA LYS A 79 -2.10 -2.21 -16.96
C LYS A 79 -1.17 -0.99 -16.93
N ASN A 80 -1.40 -0.01 -17.79
CA ASN A 80 -0.58 1.20 -17.86
C ASN A 80 -0.69 2.03 -16.57
N ASP A 81 -1.89 2.08 -15.98
CA ASP A 81 -2.13 2.71 -14.69
C ASP A 81 -1.44 1.97 -13.54
N TYR A 82 -1.49 0.64 -13.56
CA TYR A 82 -0.74 -0.22 -12.63
C TYR A 82 0.77 0.01 -12.74
N ASP A 83 1.34 -0.05 -13.94
CA ASP A 83 2.77 0.16 -14.18
C ASP A 83 3.22 1.56 -13.72
N LYS A 84 2.38 2.59 -13.97
CA LYS A 84 2.61 3.96 -13.51
C LYS A 84 2.56 4.08 -11.98
N PHE A 85 1.62 3.40 -11.34
CA PHE A 85 1.54 3.33 -9.89
C PHE A 85 2.79 2.67 -9.31
N CYS A 86 3.20 1.50 -9.82
CA CYS A 86 4.40 0.80 -9.35
C CYS A 86 5.65 1.68 -9.52
N SER A 87 5.85 2.27 -10.69
CA SER A 87 7.01 3.13 -10.97
C SER A 87 7.11 4.33 -10.02
N PHE A 88 5.98 4.94 -9.66
CA PHE A 88 5.99 6.12 -8.81
C PHE A 88 5.95 5.78 -7.32
N ILE A 89 5.03 4.92 -6.89
CA ILE A 89 4.78 4.62 -5.48
C ILE A 89 5.82 3.66 -4.92
N ILE A 90 6.16 2.62 -5.68
CA ILE A 90 7.10 1.58 -5.22
C ILE A 90 8.52 1.99 -5.58
N ASP A 91 8.81 2.31 -6.85
CA ASP A 91 10.20 2.57 -7.25
C ASP A 91 10.70 3.97 -6.85
N GLU A 92 9.91 5.03 -7.05
CA GLU A 92 10.35 6.40 -6.73
C GLU A 92 10.12 6.77 -5.25
N LYS A 93 8.92 6.50 -4.70
CA LYS A 93 8.58 6.84 -3.32
C LYS A 93 8.98 5.76 -2.30
N ASN A 94 9.35 4.57 -2.76
CA ASN A 94 9.77 3.45 -1.90
C ASN A 94 8.73 3.11 -0.82
N LEU A 95 7.43 3.24 -1.15
CA LEU A 95 6.32 2.94 -0.26
C LEU A 95 6.00 1.44 -0.31
N LYS A 96 5.79 0.83 0.86
CA LYS A 96 5.43 -0.57 1.00
C LYS A 96 3.92 -0.73 0.93
N VAL A 97 3.41 -0.95 -0.28
CA VAL A 97 1.99 -1.14 -0.55
C VAL A 97 1.73 -2.40 -1.34
N PHE A 98 0.55 -2.99 -1.15
CA PHE A 98 0.08 -4.09 -1.97
C PHE A 98 -0.64 -3.53 -3.20
N SER A 99 -0.36 -4.08 -4.37
CA SER A 99 -1.04 -3.68 -5.60
C SER A 99 -1.19 -4.87 -6.54
N ARG A 100 -2.27 -4.87 -7.32
CA ARG A 100 -2.52 -5.89 -8.35
C ARG A 100 -3.17 -5.29 -9.59
N PHE A 101 -2.96 -5.98 -10.71
CA PHE A 101 -3.69 -5.75 -11.94
C PHE A 101 -4.83 -6.78 -12.05
N GLU A 102 -6.07 -6.31 -12.23
CA GLU A 102 -7.23 -7.18 -12.47
C GLU A 102 -7.22 -7.61 -13.95
N VAL A 103 -6.89 -8.87 -14.20
CA VAL A 103 -7.03 -9.47 -15.54
C VAL A 103 -8.51 -9.70 -15.78
N GLN A 104 -9.12 -8.93 -16.68
CA GLN A 104 -10.47 -9.23 -17.17
C GLN A 104 -10.38 -10.43 -18.12
N ASP A 105 -11.00 -11.55 -17.75
CA ASP A 105 -11.25 -12.73 -18.61
C ASP A 105 -12.15 -12.39 -19.80
#